data_AF-A0AA96TRM9-F1
#
_entry.id   AF-A0AA96TRM9-F1
#
_cell.length_a   1.000
_cell.length_b   1.000
_cell.length_c   1.000
_cell.angle_alpha   90.00
_cell.angle_beta   90.00
_cell.angle_gamma   90.00
#
_symmetry.space_group_name_H-M   'P 1'
#
loop_
_entity.id
_entity.type
_entity.pdbx_description
1 polymer ?
#
loop_
_entity_poly.entity_id
_entity_poly.type
_entity_poly.pdbx_seq_one_letter_code
_entity_poly.pdbx_strand_id
1 'polypeptide(L)'
;MIVRDAGEDTAGPFERGLAVLRAVAADPEPRLRRVDLTKSTGLARSTVDRITATWLHLGFLRAEGQDLVLAPRAMELGNAYLASCGLVEPLQPLVTRLADDLDESVSLAVPDVDGVRLIAQTTRRRAMYLAFHVGGLLPDDRSASGVVLATTWTEDRYPAWRDRRAADPLDTGFPAVPALDSPSADREALFRSRVAAAAAQDWALDDQWVEPGLFALAAPVRDADGRAVAAVSVLSHASRHTARTFPDAVLPRLREAVRDMEAALRRPHATAETSVPTADELRSTKDELGMEFLETLARGVAVLKAFRFAPGGLTISAAAAASGLPRATARRALLVLREAGYAASDDRLFTLRPAVLDLGYSRLSPLTLADIAQPHLADLAAAVGESVSMAVLDGDQVRYVARVATRRIMKIDISIGTRFPAYATSMGRVLLAGLPAADRAALLDSSTRTPLTGRTLVTAADLAAVVDGVEVAGWALVDQELQDGLRSLAVGVRDRSGAVVAAVNTALHVGRDAPEESVARLLPALREAVRRIEADLAVAFDQAQLVVQ
;
A
#
# COMPACT_ATOMS: atom_id res chain seq x y z
N MET A 1 18.50 -1.87 17.51
CA MET A 1 18.65 -0.75 18.47
C MET A 1 17.58 -0.84 19.55
N ILE A 2 17.93 -1.27 20.76
CA ILE A 2 17.07 -1.11 21.94
C ILE A 2 16.86 0.39 22.12
N VAL A 3 15.60 0.81 22.21
CA VAL A 3 15.22 2.17 22.58
C VAL A 3 16.05 2.54 23.81
N ARG A 4 17.04 3.43 23.63
CA ARG A 4 17.68 4.06 24.77
C ARG A 4 16.55 4.62 25.62
N ASP A 5 16.58 4.28 26.90
CA ASP A 5 15.76 4.82 27.97
C ASP A 5 15.93 6.34 28.02
N ALA A 6 15.30 7.03 27.06
CA ALA A 6 15.06 8.45 27.10
C ALA A 6 13.94 8.60 28.10
N GLY A 7 14.30 8.98 29.33
CA GLY A 7 13.37 9.10 30.43
C GLY A 7 12.05 9.74 30.00
N GLU A 8 10.95 9.18 30.50
CA GLU A 8 9.55 9.47 30.15
C GLU A 8 9.22 10.98 30.05
N ASP A 9 10.03 11.87 30.64
CA ASP A 9 9.81 13.30 30.76
C ASP A 9 10.32 14.21 29.62
N THR A 10 11.02 13.71 28.59
CA THR A 10 11.62 14.58 27.54
C THR A 10 11.00 14.47 26.14
N ALA A 11 10.32 13.36 25.82
CA ALA A 11 9.74 13.14 24.49
C ALA A 11 8.47 13.96 24.23
N GLY A 12 8.44 14.69 23.11
CA GLY A 12 7.29 15.53 22.73
C GLY A 12 6.10 14.72 22.16
N PRO A 13 4.91 15.34 22.00
CA PRO A 13 3.73 14.66 21.46
C PRO A 13 3.92 14.05 20.06
N PHE A 14 4.77 14.65 19.22
CA PHE A 14 5.05 14.13 17.89
C PHE A 14 5.83 12.81 17.94
N GLU A 15 6.89 12.77 18.74
CA GLU A 15 7.73 11.60 18.94
C GLU A 15 6.94 10.43 19.53
N ARG A 16 6.18 10.69 20.60
CA ARG A 16 5.27 9.70 21.20
C ARG A 16 4.22 9.22 20.22
N GLY A 17 3.69 10.13 19.38
CA GLY A 17 2.75 9.80 18.32
C GLY A 17 3.32 8.79 17.31
N LEU A 18 4.55 9.03 16.83
CA LEU A 18 5.28 8.12 15.95
C LEU A 18 5.54 6.77 16.63
N ALA A 19 5.90 6.76 17.91
CA ALA A 19 6.10 5.53 18.68
C ALA A 19 4.81 4.69 18.78
N VAL A 20 3.67 5.32 19.07
CA VAL A 20 2.36 4.64 19.09
C VAL A 20 2.01 4.09 17.71
N LEU A 21 2.18 4.88 16.64
CA LEU A 21 1.85 4.40 15.28
C LEU A 21 2.74 3.22 14.86
N ARG A 22 4.04 3.27 15.18
CA ARG A 22 4.97 2.16 14.98
C ARG A 22 4.58 0.93 15.79
N ALA A 23 4.13 1.09 17.04
CA ALA A 23 3.66 -0.02 17.86
C ALA A 23 2.43 -0.70 17.25
N VAL A 24 1.45 0.08 16.74
CA VAL A 24 0.30 -0.47 16.01
C VAL A 24 0.75 -1.20 14.73
N ALA A 25 1.73 -0.66 14.02
CA ALA A 25 2.24 -1.25 12.78
C ALA A 25 3.02 -2.54 12.98
N ALA A 26 3.77 -2.65 14.07
CA ALA A 26 4.62 -3.80 14.38
C ALA A 26 3.86 -4.95 15.04
N ASP A 27 2.65 -4.72 15.56
CA ASP A 27 1.90 -5.74 16.27
C ASP A 27 1.36 -6.82 15.33
N PRO A 28 1.55 -8.12 15.63
CA PRO A 28 1.03 -9.19 14.79
C PRO A 28 -0.50 -9.17 14.68
N GLU A 29 -1.22 -8.72 15.73
CA GLU A 29 -2.67 -8.67 15.74
C GLU A 29 -3.19 -7.48 14.93
N PRO A 30 -4.16 -7.67 14.01
CA PRO A 30 -4.70 -6.58 13.19
C PRO A 30 -5.56 -5.59 13.98
N ARG A 31 -6.01 -5.99 15.17
CA ARG A 31 -6.91 -5.25 16.04
C ARG A 31 -6.26 -5.08 17.40
N LEU A 32 -6.08 -3.83 17.81
CA LEU A 32 -5.42 -3.51 19.07
C LEU A 32 -6.29 -2.66 19.98
N ARG A 33 -6.25 -2.95 21.28
CA ARG A 33 -6.89 -2.07 22.26
C ARG A 33 -5.89 -1.02 22.74
N ARG A 34 -6.43 0.13 23.15
CA ARG A 34 -5.63 1.21 23.77
C ARG A 34 -4.83 0.77 25.00
N VAL A 35 -5.33 -0.24 25.71
CA VAL A 35 -4.62 -0.83 26.86
C VAL A 35 -3.34 -1.54 26.45
N ASP A 36 -3.34 -2.22 25.30
CA ASP A 36 -2.16 -2.94 24.80
C ASP A 36 -1.09 -1.96 24.30
N LEU A 37 -1.52 -0.81 23.77
CA LEU A 37 -0.62 0.30 23.43
C LEU A 37 0.04 0.93 24.66
N THR A 38 -0.67 1.03 25.78
CA THR A 38 -0.09 1.50 27.06
C THR A 38 1.06 0.57 27.49
N LYS A 39 0.88 -0.75 27.35
CA LYS A 39 1.90 -1.75 27.73
C LYS A 39 3.09 -1.74 26.77
N SER A 40 2.85 -1.75 25.46
CA SER A 40 3.92 -1.83 24.45
C SER A 40 4.74 -0.55 24.33
N THR A 41 4.15 0.61 24.59
CA THR A 41 4.84 1.90 24.50
C THR A 41 5.33 2.45 25.83
N GLY A 42 4.86 1.91 26.96
CA GLY A 42 5.12 2.45 28.30
C GLY A 42 4.41 3.76 28.60
N LEU A 43 3.68 4.35 27.65
CA LEU A 43 3.05 5.66 27.81
C LEU A 43 1.83 5.59 28.73
N ALA A 44 1.60 6.65 29.51
CA ALA A 44 0.38 6.79 30.31
C ALA A 44 -0.89 6.72 29.43
N ARG A 45 -1.93 6.06 29.95
CA ARG A 45 -3.21 5.84 29.24
C ARG A 45 -3.81 7.11 28.65
N SER A 46 -3.83 8.21 29.40
CA SER A 46 -4.35 9.50 28.92
C SER A 46 -3.56 10.06 27.72
N THR A 47 -2.27 9.74 27.63
CA THR A 47 -1.43 10.12 26.48
C THR A 47 -1.76 9.26 25.27
N VAL A 48 -1.90 7.94 25.45
CA VAL A 48 -2.32 7.01 24.40
C VAL A 48 -3.71 7.37 23.86
N ASP A 49 -4.66 7.69 24.73
CA ASP A 49 -6.02 8.07 24.34
C ASP A 49 -6.01 9.31 23.44
N ARG A 50 -5.26 10.37 23.79
CA ARG A 50 -5.14 11.60 22.97
C ARG A 50 -4.40 11.38 21.65
N ILE A 51 -3.33 10.58 21.66
CA ILE A 51 -2.59 10.23 20.44
C ILE A 51 -3.47 9.44 19.49
N THR A 52 -4.15 8.40 19.99
CA THR A 52 -5.04 7.56 19.16
C THR A 52 -6.26 8.34 18.67
N ALA A 53 -6.82 9.26 19.47
CA ALA A 53 -7.87 10.18 19.02
C ALA A 53 -7.38 11.06 17.86
N THR A 54 -6.16 11.60 17.97
CA THR A 54 -5.54 12.38 16.88
C THR A 54 -5.34 11.53 15.63
N TRP A 55 -4.89 10.27 15.77
CA TRP A 55 -4.70 9.36 14.63
C TRP A 55 -6.00 8.92 13.97
N LEU A 56 -7.05 8.69 14.75
CA LEU A 56 -8.41 8.43 14.24
C LEU A 56 -8.90 9.63 13.43
N HIS A 57 -8.69 10.84 13.94
CA HIS A 57 -9.09 12.05 13.23
C HIS A 57 -8.30 12.26 11.92
N LEU A 58 -6.98 12.09 11.96
CA LEU A 58 -6.15 12.17 10.75
C LEU A 58 -6.42 11.00 9.78
N GLY A 59 -7.21 10.00 10.18
CA GLY A 59 -7.59 8.85 9.39
C GLY A 59 -6.49 7.81 9.24
N PHE A 60 -5.44 7.86 10.08
CA PHE A 60 -4.34 6.88 10.06
C PHE A 60 -4.70 5.62 10.85
N LEU A 61 -5.63 5.74 11.78
CA LEU A 61 -6.29 4.62 12.45
C LEU A 61 -7.79 4.67 12.15
N ARG A 62 -8.44 3.52 12.25
CA ARG A 62 -9.90 3.37 12.28
C ARG A 62 -10.31 2.65 13.56
N ALA A 63 -11.45 3.04 14.12
CA ALA A 63 -12.05 2.36 15.26
C ALA A 63 -12.98 1.24 14.77
N GLU A 64 -12.78 0.03 15.28
CA GLU A 64 -13.69 -1.11 15.13
C GLU A 64 -14.22 -1.51 16.51
N GLY A 65 -15.33 -0.90 16.92
CA GLY A 65 -15.82 -1.05 18.29
C GLY A 65 -14.82 -0.49 19.31
N GLN A 66 -14.18 -1.36 20.09
CA GLN A 66 -13.16 -0.99 21.08
C GLN A 66 -11.73 -1.12 20.55
N ASP A 67 -11.56 -1.75 19.38
CA ASP A 67 -10.26 -2.02 18.80
C ASP A 67 -9.88 -0.91 17.81
N LEU A 68 -8.57 -0.73 17.62
CA LEU A 68 -7.95 0.16 16.67
C LEU A 68 -7.28 -0.66 15.58
N VAL A 69 -7.44 -0.22 14.34
CA VAL A 69 -6.87 -0.85 13.15
C VAL A 69 -6.14 0.22 12.34
N LEU A 70 -5.00 -0.13 11.72
CA LEU A 70 -4.35 0.75 10.75
C LEU A 70 -5.26 0.99 9.55
N ALA A 71 -5.37 2.25 9.14
CA ALA A 71 -6.14 2.65 7.97
C ALA A 71 -5.23 2.92 6.77
N PRO A 72 -5.69 2.70 5.52
CA PRO A 72 -4.89 2.89 4.31
C PRO A 72 -4.20 4.26 4.23
N ARG A 73 -4.83 5.31 4.75
CA ARG A 73 -4.28 6.66 4.79
C ARG A 73 -2.92 6.78 5.50
N ALA A 74 -2.59 5.88 6.43
CA ALA A 74 -1.26 5.86 7.04
C ALA A 74 -0.12 5.63 6.02
N MET A 75 -0.42 5.02 4.87
CA MET A 75 0.53 4.85 3.77
C MET A 75 1.00 6.18 3.18
N GLU A 76 0.29 7.30 3.38
CA GLU A 76 0.75 8.64 2.99
C GLU A 76 2.15 8.96 3.53
N LEU A 77 2.50 8.45 4.72
CA LEU A 77 3.82 8.64 5.32
C LEU A 77 4.90 7.90 4.51
N GLY A 78 4.64 6.63 4.18
CA GLY A 78 5.54 5.84 3.35
C GLY A 78 5.64 6.38 1.92
N ASN A 79 4.53 6.81 1.33
CA ASN A 79 4.50 7.45 0.01
C ASN A 79 5.37 8.71 -0.05
N ALA A 80 5.46 9.49 1.05
CA ALA A 80 6.37 10.63 1.10
C ALA A 80 7.83 10.20 0.98
N TYR A 81 8.23 9.09 1.59
CA TYR A 81 9.57 8.52 1.39
C TYR A 81 9.75 7.96 -0.03
N LEU A 82 8.80 7.14 -0.51
CA LEU A 82 8.89 6.49 -1.83
C LEU A 82 8.97 7.51 -2.98
N ALA A 83 8.23 8.62 -2.89
CA ALA A 83 8.29 9.72 -3.85
C ALA A 83 9.58 10.54 -3.72
N SER A 84 10.08 10.76 -2.50
CA SER A 84 11.25 11.62 -2.27
C SER A 84 12.60 10.92 -2.43
N CYS A 85 12.64 9.59 -2.42
CA CYS A 85 13.88 8.84 -2.56
C CYS A 85 14.47 8.91 -3.98
N GLY A 86 13.67 9.32 -4.98
CA GLY A 86 14.12 9.48 -6.37
C GLY A 86 14.42 8.15 -7.09
N LEU A 87 14.04 7.01 -6.50
CA LEU A 87 14.31 5.68 -7.04
C LEU A 87 13.06 5.00 -7.62
N VAL A 88 11.90 5.12 -6.96
CA VAL A 88 10.71 4.35 -7.36
C VAL A 88 10.18 4.78 -8.73
N GLU A 89 9.93 6.08 -8.91
CA GLU A 89 9.38 6.63 -10.16
C GLU A 89 10.20 6.24 -11.42
N PRO A 90 11.54 6.45 -11.47
CA PRO A 90 12.31 6.07 -12.65
C PRO A 90 12.48 4.57 -12.84
N LEU A 91 12.52 3.79 -11.76
CA LEU A 91 12.93 2.39 -11.82
C LEU A 91 11.75 1.41 -11.89
N GLN A 92 10.57 1.77 -11.39
CA GLN A 92 9.39 0.90 -11.39
C GLN A 92 9.01 0.39 -12.80
N PRO A 93 9.01 1.20 -13.87
CA PRO A 93 8.72 0.69 -15.22
C PRO A 93 9.74 -0.36 -15.70
N LEU A 94 11.00 -0.23 -15.29
CA LEU A 94 12.07 -1.17 -15.63
C LEU A 94 11.96 -2.47 -14.81
N VAL A 95 11.57 -2.37 -13.54
CA VAL A 95 11.23 -3.52 -12.68
C VAL A 95 10.08 -4.31 -13.30
N THR A 96 9.01 -3.64 -13.73
CA THR A 96 7.86 -4.30 -14.36
C THR A 96 8.24 -4.96 -15.69
N ARG A 97 8.99 -4.26 -16.55
CA ARG A 97 9.48 -4.83 -17.81
C ARG A 97 10.33 -6.09 -17.58
N LEU A 98 11.28 -6.04 -16.65
CA LEU A 98 12.11 -7.21 -16.35
C LEU A 98 11.28 -8.39 -15.84
N ALA A 99 10.26 -8.12 -15.01
CA ALA A 99 9.34 -9.16 -14.54
C ALA A 99 8.47 -9.73 -15.67
N ASP A 100 8.08 -8.91 -16.66
CA ASP A 100 7.33 -9.37 -17.85
C ASP A 100 8.24 -10.23 -18.75
N ASP A 101 9.45 -9.76 -19.04
CA ASP A 101 10.41 -10.43 -19.92
C ASP A 101 10.85 -11.81 -19.40
N LEU A 102 10.91 -11.97 -18.07
CA LEU A 102 11.35 -13.21 -17.42
C LEU A 102 10.19 -14.12 -16.97
N ASP A 103 8.95 -13.64 -16.93
CA ASP A 103 7.84 -14.28 -16.21
C ASP A 103 8.20 -14.64 -14.75
N GLU A 104 9.00 -13.77 -14.11
CA GLU A 104 9.48 -13.93 -12.73
C GLU A 104 9.14 -12.70 -11.89
N SER A 105 9.07 -12.85 -10.57
CA SER A 105 8.86 -11.69 -9.71
C SER A 105 10.15 -10.89 -9.57
N VAL A 106 10.05 -9.57 -9.62
CA VAL A 106 11.20 -8.68 -9.49
C VAL A 106 10.95 -7.68 -8.36
N SER A 107 11.96 -7.42 -7.54
CA SER A 107 11.92 -6.43 -6.46
C SER A 107 13.10 -5.48 -6.51
N LEU A 108 12.91 -4.31 -5.91
CA LEU A 108 13.94 -3.30 -5.71
C LEU A 108 14.09 -3.04 -4.20
N ALA A 109 15.32 -3.12 -3.71
CA ALA A 109 15.67 -2.92 -2.32
C ALA A 109 16.68 -1.79 -2.14
N VAL A 110 16.65 -1.12 -0.99
CA VAL A 110 17.62 -0.09 -0.59
C VAL A 110 18.26 -0.44 0.75
N PRO A 111 19.46 0.10 1.07
CA PRO A 111 20.02 -0.01 2.40
C PRO A 111 19.11 0.63 3.46
N ASP A 112 18.89 -0.06 4.57
CA ASP A 112 18.28 0.50 5.78
C ASP A 112 19.15 0.12 7.00
N VAL A 113 19.06 0.86 8.10
CA VAL A 113 20.03 0.80 9.21
C VAL A 113 20.40 -0.63 9.62
N ASP A 114 19.39 -1.49 9.81
CA ASP A 114 19.54 -2.85 10.31
C ASP A 114 19.50 -3.93 9.21
N GLY A 115 19.35 -3.56 7.93
CA GLY A 115 19.17 -4.50 6.82
C GLY A 115 18.97 -3.87 5.44
N VAL A 116 18.14 -4.50 4.61
CA VAL A 116 17.70 -3.95 3.33
C VAL A 116 16.19 -3.91 3.25
N ARG A 117 15.66 -2.80 2.74
CA ARG A 117 14.22 -2.56 2.66
C ARG A 117 13.72 -2.58 1.24
N LEU A 118 12.65 -3.32 1.00
CA LEU A 118 11.97 -3.35 -0.29
C LEU A 118 11.19 -2.05 -0.53
N ILE A 119 11.40 -1.41 -1.67
CA ILE A 119 10.77 -0.13 -2.02
C ILE A 119 9.89 -0.22 -3.27
N ALA A 120 10.08 -1.25 -4.09
CA ALA A 120 9.27 -1.51 -5.28
C ALA A 120 9.26 -3.01 -5.58
N GLN A 121 8.19 -3.46 -6.23
CA GLN A 121 8.02 -4.87 -6.61
C GLN A 121 7.08 -4.99 -7.81
N THR A 122 7.28 -6.04 -8.60
CA THR A 122 6.30 -6.55 -9.54
C THR A 122 6.22 -8.06 -9.34
N THR A 123 5.08 -8.56 -8.88
CA THR A 123 4.87 -9.97 -8.60
C THR A 123 4.31 -10.72 -9.81
N ARG A 124 4.61 -12.01 -9.90
CA ARG A 124 4.02 -12.93 -10.88
C ARG A 124 3.27 -14.04 -10.14
N ARG A 125 2.08 -14.40 -10.65
CA ARG A 125 1.04 -15.22 -9.98
C ARG A 125 1.42 -16.71 -9.75
N ARG A 126 2.68 -17.09 -9.95
CA ARG A 126 3.19 -18.47 -9.81
C ARG A 126 4.22 -18.62 -8.69
N ALA A 127 4.27 -17.67 -7.76
CA ALA A 127 5.10 -17.75 -6.57
C ALA A 127 4.52 -18.80 -5.59
N MET A 128 5.22 -19.93 -5.42
CA MET A 128 4.97 -20.92 -4.35
C MET A 128 5.86 -20.64 -3.12
N TYR A 129 6.11 -19.36 -2.85
CA TYR A 129 7.05 -18.90 -1.84
C TYR A 129 6.48 -17.67 -1.12
N LEU A 130 7.07 -17.32 0.01
CA LEU A 130 6.77 -16.17 0.84
C LEU A 130 6.65 -14.90 0.01
N ALA A 131 5.46 -14.30 0.03
CA ALA A 131 5.26 -13.02 -0.63
C ALA A 131 5.95 -11.92 0.19
N PHE A 132 7.07 -11.42 -0.32
CA PHE A 132 7.59 -10.15 0.17
C PHE A 132 6.73 -9.00 -0.34
N HIS A 133 6.69 -7.91 0.41
CA HIS A 133 5.94 -6.72 0.07
C HIS A 133 6.78 -5.45 0.25
N VAL A 134 6.38 -4.37 -0.41
CA VAL A 134 7.03 -3.06 -0.23
C VAL A 134 6.94 -2.65 1.24
N GLY A 135 8.07 -2.18 1.79
CA GLY A 135 8.26 -1.92 3.20
C GLY A 135 8.86 -3.10 3.99
N GLY A 136 8.88 -4.31 3.43
CA GLY A 136 9.51 -5.47 4.06
C GLY A 136 11.00 -5.24 4.29
N LEU A 137 11.46 -5.48 5.52
CA LEU A 137 12.86 -5.38 5.94
C LEU A 137 13.49 -6.77 5.97
N LEU A 138 14.60 -6.96 5.28
CA LEU A 138 15.33 -8.22 5.17
C LEU A 138 16.71 -8.09 5.83
N PRO A 139 17.23 -9.13 6.51
CA PRO A 139 18.59 -9.12 7.01
C PRO A 139 19.61 -9.05 5.85
N ASP A 140 20.67 -8.25 6.01
CA ASP A 140 21.69 -8.07 4.96
C ASP A 140 22.30 -9.40 4.48
N ASP A 141 22.53 -10.31 5.42
CA ASP A 141 23.29 -11.54 5.23
C ASP A 141 22.43 -12.77 4.89
N ARG A 142 21.10 -12.62 4.94
CA ARG A 142 20.14 -13.63 4.49
C ARG A 142 19.49 -13.30 3.15
N SER A 143 19.82 -12.17 2.53
CA SER A 143 19.25 -11.75 1.25
C SER A 143 20.33 -11.46 0.21
N ALA A 144 20.10 -11.83 -1.04
CA ALA A 144 21.01 -11.48 -2.14
C ALA A 144 21.16 -9.95 -2.28
N SER A 145 20.06 -9.20 -2.08
CA SER A 145 20.07 -7.73 -2.08
C SER A 145 21.01 -7.14 -1.02
N GLY A 146 20.98 -7.69 0.20
CA GLY A 146 21.86 -7.27 1.27
C GLY A 146 23.33 -7.55 1.00
N VAL A 147 23.63 -8.71 0.42
CA VAL A 147 25.00 -9.06 0.01
C VAL A 147 25.54 -8.08 -1.04
N VAL A 148 24.78 -7.76 -2.10
CA VAL A 148 25.28 -6.82 -3.13
C VAL A 148 25.40 -5.39 -2.60
N LEU A 149 24.49 -4.95 -1.74
CA LEU A 149 24.57 -3.62 -1.10
C LEU A 149 25.69 -3.53 -0.06
N ALA A 150 26.09 -4.66 0.52
CA ALA A 150 27.22 -4.72 1.43
C ALA A 150 28.59 -4.63 0.74
N THR A 151 28.66 -4.72 -0.58
CA THR A 151 29.92 -4.53 -1.33
C THR A 151 30.51 -3.12 -1.19
N THR A 152 29.70 -2.13 -0.81
CA THR A 152 30.15 -0.76 -0.55
C THR A 152 30.37 -0.48 0.94
N TRP A 153 30.30 -1.48 1.81
CA TRP A 153 30.54 -1.28 3.24
C TRP A 153 32.02 -1.03 3.51
N THR A 154 32.26 -0.12 4.44
CA THR A 154 33.55 0.10 5.08
C THR A 154 33.62 -0.69 6.40
N GLU A 155 34.83 -0.96 6.91
CA GLU A 155 35.02 -1.82 8.09
C GLU A 155 34.33 -1.30 9.37
N ASP A 156 34.05 0.00 9.45
CA ASP A 156 33.32 0.65 10.54
C ASP A 156 31.82 0.30 10.58
N ARG A 157 31.24 -0.23 9.49
CA ARG A 157 29.84 -0.66 9.48
C ARG A 157 29.62 -2.04 10.11
N TYR A 158 30.60 -2.95 10.01
CA TYR A 158 30.47 -4.32 10.52
C TYR A 158 30.26 -4.42 12.05
N PRO A 159 30.86 -3.58 12.92
CA PRO A 159 30.55 -3.56 14.34
C PRO A 159 29.05 -3.37 14.64
N ALA A 160 28.39 -2.39 14.01
CA ALA A 160 26.97 -2.14 14.22
C ALA A 160 26.11 -3.33 13.76
N TRP A 161 26.47 -3.95 12.63
CA TRP A 161 25.81 -5.16 12.14
C TRP A 161 26.00 -6.35 13.11
N ARG A 162 27.18 -6.51 13.72
CA ARG A 162 27.42 -7.54 14.75
C ARG A 162 26.59 -7.29 16.00
N ASP A 163 26.52 -6.05 16.47
CA ASP A 163 25.74 -5.68 17.65
C ASP A 163 24.25 -5.94 17.43
N ARG A 164 23.72 -5.63 16.23
CA ARG A 164 22.35 -5.96 15.84
C ARG A 164 22.10 -7.47 15.89
N ARG A 165 22.99 -8.27 15.32
CA ARG A 165 22.87 -9.74 15.34
C ARG A 165 22.98 -10.33 16.74
N ALA A 166 23.82 -9.75 17.61
CA ALA A 166 23.92 -10.18 19.00
C ALA A 166 22.65 -9.86 19.78
N ALA A 167 21.99 -8.73 19.49
CA ALA A 167 20.74 -8.33 20.12
C ALA A 167 19.51 -9.10 19.62
N ASP A 168 19.51 -9.54 18.36
CA ASP A 168 18.45 -10.33 17.74
C ASP A 168 19.04 -11.54 16.99
N PRO A 169 19.49 -12.57 17.73
CA PRO A 169 20.22 -13.69 17.14
C PRO A 169 19.36 -14.61 16.26
N LEU A 170 18.03 -14.49 16.36
CA LEU A 170 17.05 -15.28 15.60
C LEU A 170 16.39 -14.50 14.46
N ASP A 171 16.81 -13.25 14.22
CA ASP A 171 16.22 -12.33 13.24
C ASP A 171 14.70 -12.09 13.43
N THR A 172 14.20 -12.09 14.68
CA THR A 172 12.78 -11.85 15.00
C THR A 172 12.33 -10.42 14.69
N GLY A 173 13.25 -9.47 14.60
CA GLY A 173 13.00 -8.08 14.17
C GLY A 173 12.79 -7.93 12.66
N PHE A 174 12.87 -9.02 11.89
CA PHE A 174 12.66 -9.04 10.44
C PHE A 174 11.42 -9.86 10.10
N PRO A 175 10.20 -9.35 10.34
CA PRO A 175 8.96 -10.12 10.16
C PRO A 175 8.68 -10.53 8.71
N ALA A 176 9.42 -9.97 7.75
CA ALA A 176 9.35 -10.34 6.34
C ALA A 176 10.12 -11.64 6.00
N VAL A 177 10.86 -12.22 6.96
CA VAL A 177 11.52 -13.52 6.80
C VAL A 177 11.19 -14.43 7.99
N PRO A 178 11.19 -15.76 7.81
CA PRO A 178 11.05 -16.69 8.93
C PRO A 178 12.19 -16.50 9.92
N ALA A 179 11.86 -16.50 11.21
CA ALA A 179 12.84 -16.51 12.29
C ALA A 179 13.74 -17.76 12.17
N LEU A 180 14.98 -17.63 12.60
CA LEU A 180 15.91 -18.76 12.65
C LEU A 180 15.53 -19.70 13.80
N ASP A 181 15.66 -21.00 13.58
CA ASP A 181 15.49 -22.01 14.63
C ASP A 181 16.61 -21.93 15.68
N SER A 182 17.82 -21.53 15.26
CA SER A 182 18.98 -21.40 16.14
C SER A 182 19.99 -20.37 15.63
N PRO A 183 20.79 -19.75 16.52
CA PRO A 183 21.86 -18.85 16.11
C PRO A 183 22.98 -19.60 15.36
N SER A 184 23.55 -18.98 14.33
CA SER A 184 24.71 -19.52 13.60
C SER A 184 25.99 -18.75 13.90
N ALA A 185 27.04 -19.45 14.33
CA ALA A 185 28.34 -18.88 14.63
C ALA A 185 29.11 -18.43 13.37
N ASP A 186 28.96 -19.16 12.26
CA ASP A 186 29.72 -18.93 11.02
C ASP A 186 29.09 -17.86 10.10
N ARG A 187 27.95 -17.27 10.49
CA ARG A 187 27.21 -16.30 9.66
C ARG A 187 28.05 -15.12 9.18
N GLU A 188 28.96 -14.58 10.00
CA GLU A 188 29.82 -13.45 9.59
C GLU A 188 30.86 -13.86 8.56
N ALA A 189 31.53 -15.00 8.74
CA ALA A 189 32.50 -15.50 7.78
C ALA A 189 31.83 -15.80 6.43
N LEU A 190 30.65 -16.43 6.46
CA LEU A 190 29.84 -16.70 5.27
C LEU A 190 29.38 -15.40 4.59
N PHE A 191 28.90 -14.43 5.36
CA PHE A 191 28.46 -13.14 4.83
C PHE A 191 29.61 -12.40 4.15
N ARG A 192 30.75 -12.24 4.83
CA ARG A 192 31.95 -11.58 4.27
C ARG A 192 32.46 -12.29 3.02
N SER A 193 32.44 -13.62 2.99
CA SER A 193 32.79 -14.41 1.80
C SER A 193 31.85 -14.12 0.61
N ARG A 194 30.53 -14.11 0.87
CA ARG A 194 29.53 -13.78 -0.16
C ARG A 194 29.66 -12.34 -0.66
N VAL A 195 29.94 -11.38 0.22
CA VAL A 195 30.18 -9.99 -0.15
C VAL A 195 31.43 -9.86 -1.03
N ALA A 196 32.52 -10.54 -0.67
CA ALA A 196 33.75 -10.55 -1.47
C ALA A 196 33.52 -11.17 -2.87
N ALA A 197 32.76 -12.27 -2.95
CA ALA A 197 32.37 -12.87 -4.23
C ALA A 197 31.50 -11.93 -5.06
N ALA A 198 30.50 -11.30 -4.44
CA ALA A 198 29.62 -10.34 -5.10
C ALA A 198 30.37 -9.11 -5.64
N ALA A 199 31.36 -8.60 -4.89
CA ALA A 199 32.21 -7.50 -5.33
C ALA A 199 33.04 -7.85 -6.58
N ALA A 200 33.38 -9.12 -6.80
CA ALA A 200 34.14 -9.56 -7.97
C ALA A 200 33.27 -9.78 -9.23
N GLN A 201 31.97 -10.06 -9.05
CA GLN A 201 31.08 -10.48 -10.15
C GLN A 201 29.89 -9.54 -10.41
N ASP A 202 29.66 -8.54 -9.56
CA ASP A 202 28.54 -7.59 -9.57
C ASP A 202 27.14 -8.24 -9.48
N TRP A 203 27.05 -9.39 -8.81
CA TRP A 203 25.78 -10.02 -8.45
C TRP A 203 25.94 -10.98 -7.26
N ALA A 204 24.83 -11.29 -6.58
CA ALA A 204 24.79 -12.30 -5.54
C ALA A 204 23.60 -13.25 -5.77
N LEU A 205 23.81 -14.53 -5.45
CA LEU A 205 22.75 -15.53 -5.38
C LEU A 205 22.37 -15.78 -3.91
N ASP A 206 21.07 -15.82 -3.70
CA ASP A 206 20.42 -16.44 -2.57
C ASP A 206 19.89 -17.81 -3.02
N ASP A 207 20.55 -18.85 -2.54
CA ASP A 207 20.15 -20.24 -2.69
C ASP A 207 19.43 -20.68 -1.42
N GLN A 208 18.15 -20.32 -1.29
CA GLN A 208 17.25 -20.78 -0.24
C GLN A 208 17.64 -20.37 1.19
N TRP A 209 18.27 -19.19 1.36
CA TRP A 209 18.68 -18.66 2.68
C TRP A 209 17.53 -18.02 3.46
N VAL A 210 16.50 -17.54 2.76
CA VAL A 210 15.29 -17.04 3.41
C VAL A 210 14.38 -18.20 3.80
N GLU A 211 14.03 -19.05 2.84
CA GLU A 211 13.22 -20.25 3.05
C GLU A 211 13.51 -21.32 1.99
N PRO A 212 13.24 -22.60 2.29
CA PRO A 212 13.36 -23.68 1.33
C PRO A 212 12.54 -23.42 0.06
N GLY A 213 13.13 -23.70 -1.10
CA GLY A 213 12.47 -23.50 -2.38
C GLY A 213 12.63 -22.12 -3.01
N LEU A 214 12.95 -21.07 -2.23
CA LEU A 214 13.09 -19.71 -2.74
C LEU A 214 14.51 -19.45 -3.27
N PHE A 215 14.61 -18.95 -4.51
CA PHE A 215 15.84 -18.43 -5.09
C PHE A 215 15.73 -16.94 -5.35
N ALA A 216 16.79 -16.18 -5.09
CA ALA A 216 16.88 -14.79 -5.52
C ALA A 216 18.25 -14.46 -6.10
N LEU A 217 18.26 -13.75 -7.22
CA LEU A 217 19.48 -13.27 -7.86
C LEU A 217 19.45 -11.74 -7.87
N ALA A 218 20.41 -11.12 -7.21
CA ALA A 218 20.46 -9.67 -7.04
C ALA A 218 21.65 -9.06 -7.76
N ALA A 219 21.48 -7.84 -8.27
CA ALA A 219 22.56 -7.00 -8.80
C ALA A 219 22.42 -5.57 -8.25
N PRO A 220 23.54 -4.86 -7.99
CA PRO A 220 23.51 -3.49 -7.51
C PRO A 220 23.10 -2.53 -8.64
N VAL A 221 22.36 -1.49 -8.30
CA VAL A 221 22.06 -0.34 -9.15
C VAL A 221 22.80 0.86 -8.59
N ARG A 222 23.67 1.47 -9.40
CA ARG A 222 24.55 2.55 -8.97
C ARG A 222 24.06 3.93 -9.41
N ASP A 223 24.34 4.93 -8.58
CA ASP A 223 24.14 6.33 -8.93
C ASP A 223 25.24 6.85 -9.87
N ALA A 224 25.21 8.15 -10.18
CA ALA A 224 26.20 8.80 -11.03
C ALA A 224 27.62 8.80 -10.43
N ASP A 225 27.75 8.68 -9.10
CA ASP A 225 29.02 8.61 -8.38
C ASP A 225 29.55 7.15 -8.29
N GLY A 226 28.82 6.17 -8.83
CA GLY A 226 29.16 4.75 -8.79
C GLY A 226 28.82 4.06 -7.46
N ARG A 227 28.12 4.75 -6.54
CA ARG A 227 27.69 4.18 -5.27
C ARG A 227 26.47 3.30 -5.49
N ALA A 228 26.45 2.10 -4.91
CA ALA A 228 25.28 1.23 -4.95
C ALA A 228 24.16 1.81 -4.08
N VAL A 229 23.13 2.37 -4.71
CA VAL A 229 22.00 3.03 -4.04
C VAL A 229 20.78 2.12 -3.89
N ALA A 230 20.68 1.10 -4.73
CA ALA A 230 19.65 0.08 -4.67
C ALA A 230 20.17 -1.28 -5.16
N ALA A 231 19.39 -2.33 -4.93
CA ALA A 231 19.60 -3.66 -5.49
C ALA A 231 18.32 -4.11 -6.18
N VAL A 232 18.42 -4.54 -7.43
CA VAL A 232 17.34 -5.20 -8.15
C VAL A 232 17.52 -6.72 -8.01
N SER A 233 16.43 -7.41 -7.67
CA SER A 233 16.42 -8.84 -7.40
C SER A 233 15.34 -9.53 -8.20
N VAL A 234 15.70 -10.63 -8.86
CA VAL A 234 14.74 -11.55 -9.50
C VAL A 234 14.55 -12.74 -8.58
N LEU A 235 13.29 -13.05 -8.26
CA LEU A 235 12.92 -14.14 -7.36
C LEU A 235 12.26 -15.26 -8.15
N SER A 236 12.67 -16.49 -7.86
CA SER A 236 12.09 -17.69 -8.46
C SER A 236 11.99 -18.85 -7.45
N HIS A 237 11.52 -20.01 -7.92
CA HIS A 237 11.29 -21.19 -7.09
C HIS A 237 12.07 -22.40 -7.61
N ALA A 238 12.45 -23.30 -6.69
CA ALA A 238 13.20 -24.54 -6.95
C ALA A 238 12.53 -25.49 -7.96
N SER A 239 11.22 -25.36 -8.16
CA SER A 239 10.48 -26.13 -9.16
C SER A 239 10.77 -25.69 -10.60
N ARG A 240 11.35 -24.50 -10.80
CA ARG A 240 11.69 -23.95 -12.13
C ARG A 240 13.20 -23.96 -12.39
N HIS A 241 13.98 -23.63 -11.37
CA HIS A 241 15.42 -23.47 -11.51
C HIS A 241 16.17 -24.13 -10.37
N THR A 242 17.47 -24.36 -10.61
CA THR A 242 18.45 -24.75 -9.59
C THR A 242 19.45 -23.62 -9.38
N ALA A 243 20.22 -23.67 -8.30
CA ALA A 243 21.32 -22.71 -8.04
C ALA A 243 22.29 -22.57 -9.23
N ARG A 244 22.45 -23.63 -10.04
CA ARG A 244 23.34 -23.64 -11.21
C ARG A 244 22.69 -23.05 -12.47
N THR A 245 21.41 -23.33 -12.71
CA THR A 245 20.72 -22.91 -13.95
C THR A 245 20.11 -21.53 -13.84
N PHE A 246 19.78 -21.08 -12.63
CA PHE A 246 19.10 -19.81 -12.40
C PHE A 246 19.94 -18.58 -12.84
N PRO A 247 21.25 -18.48 -12.52
CA PRO A 247 22.07 -17.36 -12.98
C PRO A 247 22.15 -17.29 -14.51
N ASP A 248 22.32 -18.42 -15.19
CA ASP A 248 22.42 -18.47 -16.66
C ASP A 248 21.14 -17.98 -17.34
N ALA A 249 19.97 -18.28 -16.77
CA ALA A 249 18.68 -17.86 -17.29
C ALA A 249 18.40 -16.36 -17.08
N VAL A 250 18.87 -15.78 -15.97
CA VAL A 250 18.46 -14.44 -15.52
C VAL A 250 19.51 -13.36 -15.76
N LEU A 251 20.80 -13.66 -15.57
CA LEU A 251 21.88 -12.66 -15.60
C LEU A 251 21.91 -11.80 -16.88
N PRO A 252 21.69 -12.35 -18.10
CA PRO A 252 21.73 -11.53 -19.30
C PRO A 252 20.72 -10.37 -19.26
N ARG A 253 19.47 -10.64 -18.85
CA ARG A 253 18.40 -9.63 -18.79
C ARG A 253 18.50 -8.76 -17.56
N LEU A 254 18.92 -9.32 -16.43
CA LEU A 254 19.20 -8.55 -15.22
C LEU A 254 20.28 -7.49 -15.47
N ARG A 255 21.37 -7.83 -16.16
CA ARG A 255 22.45 -6.87 -16.49
C ARG A 255 22.00 -5.81 -17.49
N GLU A 256 21.14 -6.15 -18.43
CA GLU A 256 20.52 -5.18 -19.32
C GLU A 256 19.64 -4.19 -18.54
N ALA A 257 18.76 -4.71 -17.68
CA ALA A 257 17.92 -3.89 -16.83
C ALA A 257 18.73 -2.99 -15.88
N VAL A 258 19.79 -3.49 -15.24
CA VAL A 258 20.68 -2.67 -14.39
C VAL A 258 21.27 -1.50 -15.17
N ARG A 259 21.76 -1.72 -16.40
CA ARG A 259 22.30 -0.63 -17.24
C ARG A 259 21.23 0.42 -17.57
N ASP A 260 20.03 -0.02 -17.88
CA ASP A 260 18.89 0.89 -18.13
C ASP A 260 18.50 1.67 -16.86
N MET A 261 18.51 1.01 -15.70
CA MET A 261 18.22 1.62 -14.40
C MET A 261 19.26 2.69 -14.05
N GLU A 262 20.54 2.37 -14.15
CA GLU A 262 21.63 3.33 -13.91
C GLU A 262 21.58 4.51 -14.91
N ALA A 263 21.23 4.25 -16.17
CA ALA A 263 21.03 5.30 -17.16
C ALA A 263 19.82 6.20 -16.83
N ALA A 264 18.75 5.64 -16.28
CA ALA A 264 17.58 6.40 -15.83
C ALA A 264 17.91 7.30 -14.63
N LEU A 265 18.70 6.80 -13.66
CA LEU A 265 19.13 7.59 -12.49
C LEU A 265 20.05 8.76 -12.83
N ARG A 266 20.77 8.70 -13.95
CA ARG A 266 21.60 9.81 -14.44
C ARG A 266 20.79 10.94 -15.07
N ARG A 267 19.51 10.73 -15.40
CA ARG A 267 18.66 11.75 -16.02
C ARG A 267 18.08 12.69 -14.94
N PRO A 268 18.10 14.01 -15.17
CA PRO A 268 17.47 14.95 -14.25
C PRO A 268 15.95 14.68 -14.19
N HIS A 269 15.42 14.54 -12.98
CA HIS A 269 13.98 14.39 -12.75
C HIS A 269 13.30 15.76 -12.66
N ALA A 270 12.14 15.89 -13.30
CA ALA A 270 11.27 17.05 -13.14
C ALA A 270 10.46 16.91 -11.85
N THR A 271 10.41 17.96 -11.03
CA THR A 271 9.59 18.02 -9.83
C THR A 271 8.11 18.23 -10.19
N ALA A 272 7.24 17.31 -9.77
CA ALA A 272 5.80 17.49 -9.87
C ALA A 272 5.26 18.31 -8.68
N GLU A 273 4.44 19.33 -8.96
CA GLU A 273 3.75 20.13 -7.95
C GLU A 273 2.46 19.44 -7.51
N THR A 274 2.22 19.32 -6.20
CA THR A 274 0.87 19.04 -5.67
C THR A 274 0.69 19.67 -4.30
N SER A 275 -0.56 20.05 -3.97
CA SER A 275 -0.91 20.86 -2.80
C SER A 275 -0.87 20.09 -1.48
N VAL A 276 -0.17 20.64 -0.48
CA VAL A 276 -0.17 20.20 0.92
C VAL A 276 -1.33 20.87 1.67
N PRO A 277 -2.04 20.17 2.58
CA PRO A 277 -3.06 20.78 3.42
C PRO A 277 -2.52 21.97 4.22
N THR A 278 -3.28 23.05 4.27
CA THR A 278 -2.81 24.34 4.80
C THR A 278 -2.93 24.40 6.33
N ALA A 279 -2.16 25.30 6.95
CA ALA A 279 -2.24 25.55 8.39
C ALA A 279 -3.66 25.99 8.86
N ASP A 280 -4.49 26.51 7.95
CA ASP A 280 -5.86 26.93 8.23
C ASP A 280 -6.82 25.73 8.36
N GLU A 281 -6.63 24.67 7.58
CA GLU A 281 -7.41 23.42 7.70
C GLU A 281 -7.14 22.74 9.05
N LEU A 282 -5.87 22.69 9.47
CA LEU A 282 -5.47 22.14 10.78
C LEU A 282 -6.02 22.96 11.96
N ARG A 283 -6.25 24.26 11.77
CA ARG A 283 -6.80 25.14 12.81
C ARG A 283 -8.31 24.95 12.96
N SER A 284 -9.04 24.77 11.87
CA SER A 284 -10.48 24.46 11.89
C SER A 284 -10.78 23.16 12.66
N THR A 285 -9.94 22.15 12.48
CA THR A 285 -10.02 20.86 13.18
C THR A 285 -9.91 20.97 14.70
N LYS A 286 -9.09 21.90 15.21
CA LYS A 286 -8.88 22.09 16.65
C LYS A 286 -10.17 22.54 17.34
N ASP A 287 -10.91 23.41 16.67
CA ASP A 287 -12.15 23.98 17.20
C ASP A 287 -13.26 22.90 17.31
N GLU A 288 -13.19 21.85 16.48
CA GLU A 288 -14.14 20.73 16.49
C GLU A 288 -13.82 19.63 17.53
N LEU A 289 -12.54 19.43 17.90
CA LEU A 289 -12.10 18.29 18.73
C LEU A 289 -11.56 18.66 20.12
N GLY A 290 -11.41 19.94 20.43
CA GLY A 290 -11.00 20.41 21.76
C GLY A 290 -9.65 19.84 22.24
N MET A 291 -9.51 19.63 23.56
CA MET A 291 -8.25 19.26 24.21
C MET A 291 -7.69 17.87 23.83
N GLU A 292 -8.49 17.04 23.14
CA GLU A 292 -8.12 15.68 22.74
C GLU A 292 -7.21 15.65 21.51
N PHE A 293 -7.25 16.70 20.67
CA PHE A 293 -6.43 16.82 19.47
C PHE A 293 -5.01 17.33 19.76
N LEU A 294 -3.99 16.57 19.34
CA LEU A 294 -2.59 16.93 19.52
C LEU A 294 -2.03 17.67 18.29
N GLU A 295 -2.16 18.99 18.28
CA GLU A 295 -1.72 19.86 17.18
C GLU A 295 -0.23 19.70 16.82
N THR A 296 0.64 19.46 17.81
CA THR A 296 2.08 19.25 17.57
C THR A 296 2.32 17.96 16.77
N LEU A 297 1.54 16.91 17.01
CA LEU A 297 1.61 15.65 16.27
C LEU A 297 1.17 15.85 14.81
N ALA A 298 0.01 16.47 14.61
CA ALA A 298 -0.51 16.75 13.26
C ALA A 298 0.44 17.63 12.43
N ARG A 299 1.05 18.66 13.05
CA ARG A 299 2.07 19.50 12.40
C ARG A 299 3.33 18.73 12.02
N GLY A 300 3.80 17.83 12.90
CA GLY A 300 4.95 16.97 12.59
C GLY A 300 4.70 16.06 11.38
N VAL A 301 3.50 15.50 11.29
CA VAL A 301 3.03 14.70 10.15
C VAL A 301 3.00 15.53 8.87
N ALA A 302 2.52 16.78 8.92
CA ALA A 302 2.53 17.68 7.77
C ALA A 302 3.95 17.93 7.24
N VAL A 303 4.94 18.08 8.14
CA VAL A 303 6.35 18.21 7.76
C VAL A 303 6.89 16.94 7.10
N LEU A 304 6.55 15.75 7.62
CA LEU A 304 6.93 14.47 7.00
C LEU A 304 6.34 14.35 5.59
N LYS A 305 5.05 14.64 5.42
CA LYS A 305 4.36 14.57 4.12
C LYS A 305 4.93 15.54 3.08
N ALA A 306 5.46 16.68 3.51
CA ALA A 306 6.03 17.69 2.63
C ALA A 306 7.21 17.18 1.78
N PHE A 307 7.90 16.12 2.24
CA PHE A 307 9.00 15.51 1.48
C PHE A 307 8.56 14.92 0.14
N ARG A 308 7.28 14.53 -0.01
CA ARG A 308 6.74 13.93 -1.24
C ARG A 308 7.11 14.70 -2.51
N PHE A 309 7.27 16.01 -2.42
CA PHE A 309 7.54 16.90 -3.57
C PHE A 309 8.99 17.36 -3.67
N ALA A 310 9.89 16.76 -2.89
CA ALA A 310 11.28 17.18 -2.78
C ALA A 310 12.24 15.99 -2.96
N PRO A 311 12.34 15.45 -4.18
CA PRO A 311 13.39 14.48 -4.51
C PRO A 311 14.76 15.12 -4.25
N GLY A 312 15.52 14.57 -3.31
CA GLY A 312 16.78 15.14 -2.82
C GLY A 312 16.69 15.84 -1.46
N GLY A 313 15.49 16.01 -0.88
CA GLY A 313 15.31 16.46 0.49
C GLY A 313 14.94 17.93 0.66
N LEU A 314 14.75 18.34 1.92
CA LEU A 314 14.25 19.66 2.30
C LEU A 314 15.21 20.38 3.24
N THR A 315 15.45 21.66 2.97
CA THR A 315 15.98 22.56 3.99
C THR A 315 14.88 22.91 4.99
N ILE A 316 15.24 23.42 6.18
CA ILE A 316 14.26 23.90 7.17
C ILE A 316 13.31 24.95 6.55
N SER A 317 13.81 25.84 5.70
CA SER A 317 13.01 26.86 5.01
C SER A 317 12.02 26.25 4.04
N ALA A 318 12.48 25.28 3.23
CA ALA A 318 11.65 24.60 2.26
C ALA A 318 10.57 23.77 2.97
N ALA A 319 10.92 23.06 4.04
CA ALA A 319 9.96 22.34 4.86
C ALA A 319 8.91 23.26 5.49
N ALA A 320 9.32 24.42 6.02
CA ALA A 320 8.40 25.42 6.57
C ALA A 320 7.43 25.94 5.50
N ALA A 321 7.94 26.29 4.31
CA ALA A 321 7.12 26.76 3.19
C ALA A 321 6.15 25.67 2.70
N ALA A 322 6.64 24.46 2.44
CA ALA A 322 5.84 23.35 1.93
C ALA A 322 4.78 22.86 2.92
N SER A 323 5.05 22.92 4.23
CA SER A 323 4.06 22.57 5.27
C SER A 323 3.17 23.72 5.72
N GLY A 324 3.44 24.96 5.26
CA GLY A 324 2.73 26.16 5.73
C GLY A 324 2.97 26.47 7.21
N LEU A 325 4.07 25.99 7.81
CA LEU A 325 4.35 26.12 9.25
C LEU A 325 5.44 27.16 9.53
N PRO A 326 5.44 27.78 10.73
CA PRO A 326 6.56 28.60 11.16
C PRO A 326 7.88 27.82 11.14
N ARG A 327 8.96 28.49 10.73
CA ARG A 327 10.30 27.90 10.60
C ARG A 327 10.77 27.14 11.85
N ALA A 328 10.48 27.68 13.04
CA ALA A 328 10.83 27.05 14.30
C ALA A 328 10.08 25.71 14.53
N THR A 329 8.80 25.65 14.14
CA THR A 329 7.97 24.44 14.23
C THR A 329 8.48 23.37 13.27
N ALA A 330 8.73 23.74 12.00
CA ALA A 330 9.29 22.83 11.00
C ALA A 330 10.66 22.28 11.44
N ARG A 331 11.55 23.14 11.96
CA ARG A 331 12.85 22.73 12.51
C ARG A 331 12.69 21.69 13.62
N ARG A 332 11.78 21.92 14.58
CA ARG A 332 11.55 20.98 15.69
C ARG A 332 11.07 19.62 15.18
N ALA A 333 10.12 19.59 14.25
CA ALA A 333 9.63 18.35 13.66
C ALA A 333 10.74 17.58 12.92
N LEU A 334 11.57 18.28 12.12
CA LEU A 334 12.71 17.67 11.42
C LEU A 334 13.74 17.06 12.37
N LEU A 335 14.02 17.73 13.49
CA LEU A 335 14.93 17.19 14.51
C LEU A 335 14.36 15.94 15.18
N VAL A 336 13.07 15.93 15.49
CA VAL A 336 12.37 14.74 16.02
C VAL A 336 12.42 13.59 15.02
N LEU A 337 12.16 13.83 13.73
CA LEU A 337 12.26 12.79 12.69
C LEU A 337 13.67 12.22 12.60
N ARG A 338 14.69 13.08 12.70
CA ARG A 338 16.10 12.65 12.70
C ARG A 338 16.45 11.80 13.92
N GLU A 339 16.03 12.24 15.10
CA GLU A 339 16.28 11.55 16.37
C GLU A 339 15.55 10.20 16.44
N ALA A 340 14.31 10.15 15.92
CA ALA A 340 13.54 8.92 15.78
C ALA A 340 14.04 7.99 14.64
N GLY A 341 15.06 8.39 13.88
CA GLY A 341 15.67 7.59 12.81
C GLY A 341 14.91 7.60 11.48
N TYR A 342 13.86 8.41 11.34
CA TYR A 342 13.06 8.54 10.11
C TYR A 342 13.61 9.56 9.10
N ALA A 343 14.56 10.40 9.52
CA ALA A 343 15.26 11.31 8.63
C ALA A 343 16.78 11.27 8.85
N ALA A 344 17.54 11.54 7.81
CA ALA A 344 18.94 11.93 7.90
C ALA A 344 19.05 13.46 7.73
N SER A 345 20.18 14.01 8.14
CA SER A 345 20.55 15.39 7.86
C SER A 345 22.01 15.43 7.48
N ASP A 346 22.30 16.09 6.36
CA ASP A 346 23.65 16.47 5.96
C ASP A 346 23.70 18.00 5.85
N ASP A 347 24.54 18.63 6.66
CA ASP A 347 24.60 20.09 6.88
C ASP A 347 23.24 20.77 7.11
N ARG A 348 22.59 21.19 6.02
CA ARG A 348 21.36 21.99 5.98
C ARG A 348 20.17 21.25 5.37
N LEU A 349 20.41 20.08 4.77
CA LEU A 349 19.43 19.32 4.00
C LEU A 349 18.99 18.10 4.80
N PHE A 350 17.68 17.92 4.92
CA PHE A 350 17.08 16.73 5.52
C PHE A 350 16.58 15.82 4.42
N THR A 351 16.68 14.51 4.60
CA THR A 351 16.14 13.48 3.70
C THR A 351 15.41 12.42 4.52
N LEU A 352 14.32 11.85 4.01
CA LEU A 352 13.65 10.74 4.69
C LEU A 352 14.47 9.45 4.56
N ARG A 353 14.37 8.60 5.58
CA ARG A 353 14.96 7.26 5.60
C ARG A 353 13.92 6.19 5.28
N PRO A 354 14.32 5.04 4.73
CA PRO A 354 13.41 3.93 4.43
C PRO A 354 12.60 3.46 5.66
N ALA A 355 13.15 3.62 6.87
CA ALA A 355 12.48 3.33 8.14
C ALA A 355 11.09 4.00 8.29
N VAL A 356 10.77 5.06 7.55
CA VAL A 356 9.41 5.63 7.50
C VAL A 356 8.36 4.60 7.10
N LEU A 357 8.73 3.58 6.32
CA LEU A 357 7.84 2.49 5.92
C LEU A 357 7.41 1.59 7.10
N ASP A 358 8.10 1.65 8.25
CA ASP A 358 7.68 0.98 9.49
C ASP A 358 6.45 1.63 10.14
N LEU A 359 6.04 2.82 9.67
CA LEU A 359 4.84 3.52 10.15
C LEU A 359 3.56 2.98 9.48
N GLY A 360 3.49 1.66 9.27
CA GLY A 360 2.32 0.94 8.78
C GLY A 360 2.36 0.55 7.30
N TYR A 361 3.32 1.05 6.51
CA TYR A 361 3.34 0.79 5.06
C TYR A 361 3.52 -0.70 4.74
N SER A 362 4.46 -1.38 5.42
CA SER A 362 4.69 -2.82 5.22
C SER A 362 3.48 -3.70 5.50
N ARG A 363 2.62 -3.27 6.44
CA ARG A 363 1.38 -3.97 6.81
C ARG A 363 0.23 -3.68 5.85
N LEU A 364 0.20 -2.47 5.28
CA LEU A 364 -0.89 -1.99 4.43
C LEU A 364 -0.64 -2.22 2.94
N SER A 365 0.63 -2.32 2.50
CA SER A 365 0.99 -2.58 1.10
C SER A 365 0.47 -3.90 0.50
N PRO A 366 0.18 -4.97 1.28
CA PRO A 366 -0.44 -6.19 0.75
C PRO A 366 -1.96 -6.08 0.54
N LEU A 367 -2.63 -5.01 1.02
CA LEU A 367 -4.08 -4.91 0.97
C LEU A 367 -4.61 -4.94 -0.47
N THR A 368 -5.62 -5.77 -0.70
CA THR A 368 -6.35 -5.80 -1.96
C THR A 368 -7.45 -4.74 -2.00
N LEU A 369 -8.02 -4.52 -3.19
CA LEU A 369 -9.23 -3.72 -3.34
C LEU A 369 -10.35 -4.16 -2.39
N ALA A 370 -10.55 -5.47 -2.22
CA ALA A 370 -11.58 -6.01 -1.36
C ALA A 370 -11.31 -5.69 0.12
N ASP A 371 -10.05 -5.81 0.57
CA ASP A 371 -9.67 -5.49 1.95
C ASP A 371 -9.90 -4.02 2.29
N ILE A 372 -9.57 -3.11 1.36
CA ILE A 372 -9.81 -1.67 1.50
C ILE A 372 -11.31 -1.37 1.51
N ALA A 373 -12.09 -2.00 0.64
CA ALA A 373 -13.51 -1.74 0.51
C ALA A 373 -14.34 -2.27 1.67
N GLN A 374 -14.03 -3.48 2.16
CA GLN A 374 -14.82 -4.23 3.14
C GLN A 374 -15.30 -3.38 4.34
N PRO A 375 -14.47 -2.56 5.01
CA PRO A 375 -14.95 -1.74 6.12
C PRO A 375 -15.96 -0.67 5.70
N HIS A 376 -15.74 -0.01 4.56
CA HIS A 376 -16.67 0.98 4.02
C HIS A 376 -18.01 0.35 3.60
N LEU A 377 -17.97 -0.88 3.08
CA LEU A 377 -19.18 -1.65 2.77
C LEU A 377 -19.94 -2.02 4.04
N ALA A 378 -19.25 -2.27 5.16
CA ALA A 378 -19.88 -2.59 6.44
C ALA A 378 -20.59 -1.36 7.03
N ASP A 379 -19.93 -0.20 7.01
CA ASP A 379 -20.52 1.08 7.42
C ASP A 379 -21.74 1.43 6.55
N LEU A 380 -21.63 1.25 5.23
CA LEU A 380 -22.74 1.47 4.31
C LEU A 380 -23.92 0.54 4.60
N ALA A 381 -23.66 -0.76 4.76
CA ALA A 381 -24.71 -1.75 5.07
C ALA A 381 -25.42 -1.44 6.39
N ALA A 382 -24.68 -0.99 7.41
CA ALA A 382 -25.26 -0.55 8.67
C ALA A 382 -26.12 0.71 8.51
N ALA A 383 -25.68 1.66 7.69
CA ALA A 383 -26.40 2.93 7.45
C ALA A 383 -27.70 2.74 6.65
N VAL A 384 -27.67 1.89 5.61
CA VAL A 384 -28.85 1.70 4.73
C VAL A 384 -29.73 0.53 5.14
N GLY A 385 -29.23 -0.35 6.01
CA GLY A 385 -29.94 -1.54 6.48
C GLY A 385 -30.17 -2.61 5.40
N GLU A 386 -29.48 -2.53 4.27
CA GLU A 386 -29.57 -3.46 3.13
C GLU A 386 -28.22 -4.14 2.86
N SER A 387 -28.25 -5.24 2.11
CA SER A 387 -27.01 -5.92 1.73
C SER A 387 -26.23 -5.11 0.71
N VAL A 388 -24.92 -5.04 0.89
CA VAL A 388 -24.00 -4.26 0.06
C VAL A 388 -22.97 -5.20 -0.54
N SER A 389 -22.58 -4.96 -1.79
CA SER A 389 -21.55 -5.77 -2.46
C SER A 389 -20.68 -4.93 -3.37
N MET A 390 -19.50 -5.47 -3.65
CA MET A 390 -18.60 -4.96 -4.67
C MET A 390 -18.31 -6.05 -5.69
N ALA A 391 -18.29 -5.66 -6.96
CA ALA A 391 -17.93 -6.55 -8.05
C ALA A 391 -17.00 -5.87 -9.05
N VAL A 392 -16.30 -6.71 -9.82
CA VAL A 392 -15.38 -6.33 -10.89
C VAL A 392 -15.86 -6.98 -12.19
N LEU A 393 -15.43 -6.43 -13.32
CA LEU A 393 -15.78 -6.98 -14.63
C LEU A 393 -14.85 -8.16 -14.96
N ASP A 394 -15.43 -9.27 -15.43
CA ASP A 394 -14.74 -10.49 -15.86
C ASP A 394 -15.40 -10.97 -17.16
N GLY A 395 -14.87 -10.52 -18.30
CA GLY A 395 -15.52 -10.68 -19.59
C GLY A 395 -16.87 -9.96 -19.65
N ASP A 396 -17.93 -10.66 -20.06
CA ASP A 396 -19.30 -10.14 -20.11
C ASP A 396 -20.08 -10.34 -18.79
N GLN A 397 -19.38 -10.72 -17.73
CA GLN A 397 -19.95 -10.99 -16.41
C GLN A 397 -19.35 -10.06 -15.34
N VAL A 398 -20.11 -9.85 -14.26
CA VAL A 398 -19.59 -9.29 -13.02
C VAL A 398 -19.21 -10.42 -12.07
N ARG A 399 -18.07 -10.28 -11.40
CA ARG A 399 -17.61 -11.20 -10.36
C ARG A 399 -17.57 -10.48 -9.01
N TYR A 400 -18.26 -11.03 -8.02
CA TYR A 400 -18.33 -10.44 -6.67
C TYR A 400 -17.00 -10.65 -5.94
N VAL A 401 -16.41 -9.58 -5.42
CA VAL A 401 -15.11 -9.59 -4.72
C VAL A 401 -15.24 -9.26 -3.23
N ALA A 402 -16.26 -8.51 -2.83
CA ALA A 402 -16.54 -8.20 -1.42
C ALA A 402 -18.05 -8.11 -1.17
N ARG A 403 -18.49 -8.44 0.06
CA ARG A 403 -19.90 -8.42 0.44
C ARG A 403 -20.10 -8.24 1.94
N VAL A 404 -21.14 -7.49 2.29
CA VAL A 404 -21.71 -7.42 3.64
C VAL A 404 -23.19 -7.75 3.55
N ALA A 405 -23.56 -8.91 4.08
CA ALA A 405 -24.94 -9.38 4.10
C ALA A 405 -25.66 -8.89 5.36
N THR A 406 -26.91 -8.45 5.20
CA THR A 406 -27.77 -8.09 6.33
C THR A 406 -28.54 -9.30 6.86
N ARG A 407 -28.86 -9.29 8.15
CA ARG A 407 -29.64 -10.36 8.81
C ARG A 407 -31.14 -10.08 8.67
N ARG A 408 -31.71 -10.30 7.49
CA ARG A 408 -33.18 -10.29 7.27
C ARG A 408 -33.72 -11.72 7.08
N ILE A 409 -35.03 -11.89 7.25
CA ILE A 409 -35.74 -13.18 7.04
C ILE A 409 -35.67 -13.59 5.56
N MET A 410 -35.85 -12.63 4.65
CA MET A 410 -35.62 -12.80 3.21
C MET A 410 -34.16 -12.44 2.90
N LYS A 411 -33.36 -13.40 2.42
CA LYS A 411 -31.95 -13.21 2.08
C LYS A 411 -31.71 -13.50 0.61
N ILE A 412 -30.86 -12.68 -0.01
CA ILE A 412 -30.28 -12.95 -1.33
C ILE A 412 -28.96 -13.67 -1.08
N ASP A 413 -28.91 -14.97 -1.40
CA ASP A 413 -27.74 -15.81 -1.15
C ASP A 413 -26.72 -15.63 -2.29
N ILE A 414 -25.71 -14.79 -2.06
CA ILE A 414 -24.62 -14.51 -2.99
C ILE A 414 -23.32 -14.60 -2.20
N SER A 415 -22.39 -15.42 -2.66
CA SER A 415 -21.06 -15.57 -2.09
C SER A 415 -20.00 -14.85 -2.94
N ILE A 416 -18.84 -14.56 -2.34
CA ILE A 416 -17.67 -14.05 -3.08
C ILE A 416 -17.29 -15.05 -4.17
N GLY A 417 -16.96 -14.56 -5.37
CA GLY A 417 -16.70 -15.36 -6.56
C GLY A 417 -17.93 -15.67 -7.41
N THR A 418 -19.14 -15.43 -6.90
CA THR A 418 -20.38 -15.56 -7.71
C THR A 418 -20.31 -14.63 -8.93
N ARG A 419 -20.77 -15.14 -10.07
CA ARG A 419 -20.83 -14.40 -11.33
C ARG A 419 -22.27 -14.17 -11.77
N PHE A 420 -22.53 -12.99 -12.32
CA PHE A 420 -23.79 -12.67 -12.99
C PHE A 420 -23.54 -11.94 -14.32
N PRO A 421 -24.44 -12.04 -15.30
CA PRO A 421 -24.28 -11.32 -16.56
C PRO A 421 -24.25 -9.81 -16.34
N ALA A 422 -23.30 -9.11 -16.97
CA ALA A 422 -23.14 -7.67 -16.77
C ALA A 422 -24.35 -6.88 -17.29
N TYR A 423 -24.96 -7.31 -18.40
CA TYR A 423 -26.08 -6.61 -19.02
C TYR A 423 -27.34 -6.48 -18.14
N ALA A 424 -27.56 -7.47 -17.28
CA ALA A 424 -28.75 -7.57 -16.42
C ALA A 424 -28.49 -7.11 -14.98
N THR A 425 -27.34 -6.48 -14.68
CA THR A 425 -26.99 -6.04 -13.33
C THR A 425 -26.60 -4.57 -13.28
N SER A 426 -26.92 -3.90 -12.16
CA SER A 426 -26.56 -2.50 -11.95
C SER A 426 -25.04 -2.30 -11.94
N MET A 427 -24.30 -3.17 -11.24
CA MET A 427 -22.84 -3.16 -11.25
C MET A 427 -22.29 -3.41 -12.64
N GLY A 428 -22.86 -4.34 -13.39
CA GLY A 428 -22.42 -4.63 -14.75
C GLY A 428 -22.59 -3.44 -15.68
N ARG A 429 -23.74 -2.74 -15.62
CA ARG A 429 -23.94 -1.51 -16.40
C ARG A 429 -22.95 -0.41 -16.06
N VAL A 430 -22.66 -0.21 -14.78
CA VAL A 430 -21.65 0.74 -14.31
C VAL A 430 -20.24 0.37 -14.82
N LEU A 431 -19.88 -0.90 -14.74
CA LEU A 431 -18.59 -1.40 -15.19
C LEU A 431 -18.43 -1.31 -16.71
N LEU A 432 -19.47 -1.68 -17.46
CA LEU A 432 -19.52 -1.55 -18.92
C LEU A 432 -19.42 -0.07 -19.35
N ALA A 433 -20.10 0.84 -18.65
CA ALA A 433 -20.02 2.28 -18.91
C ALA A 433 -18.61 2.85 -18.68
N GLY A 434 -17.82 2.22 -17.81
CA GLY A 434 -16.45 2.61 -17.52
C GLY A 434 -15.40 2.11 -18.51
N LEU A 435 -15.77 1.21 -19.44
CA LEU A 435 -14.86 0.74 -20.49
C LEU A 435 -14.67 1.79 -21.59
N PRO A 436 -13.50 1.80 -22.27
CA PRO A 436 -13.35 2.52 -23.53
C PRO A 436 -14.47 2.15 -24.51
N ALA A 437 -14.99 3.14 -25.25
CA ALA A 437 -16.17 2.94 -26.11
C ALA A 437 -16.03 1.78 -27.12
N ALA A 438 -14.82 1.56 -27.65
CA ALA A 438 -14.54 0.45 -28.56
C ALA A 438 -14.63 -0.93 -27.87
N ASP A 439 -14.05 -1.05 -26.68
CA ASP A 439 -14.08 -2.28 -25.89
C ASP A 439 -15.50 -2.58 -25.40
N ARG A 440 -16.23 -1.53 -24.98
CA ARG A 440 -17.64 -1.60 -24.63
C ARG A 440 -18.47 -2.15 -25.78
N ALA A 441 -18.35 -1.57 -26.97
CA ALA A 441 -19.09 -2.00 -28.15
C ALA A 441 -18.79 -3.47 -28.51
N ALA A 442 -17.50 -3.84 -28.56
CA ALA A 442 -17.09 -5.21 -28.86
C ALA A 442 -17.62 -6.23 -27.83
N LEU A 443 -17.59 -5.88 -26.55
CA LEU A 443 -18.10 -6.74 -25.49
C LEU A 443 -19.62 -6.88 -25.55
N LEU A 444 -20.33 -5.77 -25.80
CA LEU A 444 -21.77 -5.80 -26.00
C LEU A 444 -22.16 -6.64 -27.23
N ASP A 445 -21.47 -6.50 -28.35
CA ASP A 445 -21.76 -7.27 -29.57
C ASP A 445 -21.52 -8.78 -29.39
N SER A 446 -20.46 -9.15 -28.66
CA SER A 446 -20.12 -10.56 -28.40
C SER A 446 -20.93 -11.22 -27.27
N SER A 447 -21.57 -10.43 -26.40
CA SER A 447 -22.29 -10.96 -25.24
C SER A 447 -23.56 -11.74 -25.62
N THR A 448 -23.73 -12.92 -25.00
CA THR A 448 -24.96 -13.69 -25.13
C THR A 448 -25.98 -13.20 -24.10
N ARG A 449 -27.08 -12.63 -24.57
CA ARG A 449 -28.15 -12.08 -23.71
C ARG A 449 -29.37 -12.99 -23.74
N THR A 450 -29.79 -13.45 -22.56
CA THR A 450 -30.99 -14.25 -22.38
C THR A 450 -32.01 -13.45 -21.59
N PRO A 451 -33.31 -13.57 -21.89
CA PRO A 451 -34.34 -12.95 -21.06
C PRO A 451 -34.45 -13.71 -19.73
N LEU A 452 -33.91 -13.14 -18.65
CA LEU A 452 -33.92 -13.73 -17.30
C LEU A 452 -35.27 -13.50 -16.61
N THR A 453 -35.93 -12.39 -16.94
CA THR A 453 -37.28 -12.02 -16.55
C THR A 453 -38.00 -11.36 -17.73
N GLY A 454 -39.28 -11.03 -17.56
CA GLY A 454 -40.04 -10.26 -18.55
C GLY A 454 -39.57 -8.81 -18.74
N ARG A 455 -38.62 -8.33 -17.94
CA ARG A 455 -38.09 -6.95 -18.00
C ARG A 455 -36.65 -6.86 -18.49
N THR A 456 -35.97 -8.00 -18.65
CA THR A 456 -34.56 -8.04 -19.04
C THR A 456 -34.34 -7.40 -20.40
N LEU A 457 -33.44 -6.41 -20.47
CA LEU A 457 -33.00 -5.85 -21.75
C LEU A 457 -32.06 -6.83 -22.47
N VAL A 458 -32.48 -7.29 -23.66
CA VAL A 458 -31.75 -8.29 -24.45
C VAL A 458 -31.21 -7.77 -25.78
N THR A 459 -31.67 -6.60 -26.26
CA THR A 459 -31.18 -6.01 -27.50
C THR A 459 -29.91 -5.21 -27.24
N ALA A 460 -28.97 -5.24 -28.20
CA ALA A 460 -27.74 -4.47 -28.11
C ALA A 460 -28.01 -2.95 -28.08
N ALA A 461 -28.99 -2.48 -28.85
CA ALA A 461 -29.34 -1.07 -28.95
C ALA A 461 -29.92 -0.52 -27.64
N ASP A 462 -30.87 -1.23 -27.01
CA ASP A 462 -31.45 -0.78 -25.74
C ASP A 462 -30.41 -0.76 -24.62
N LEU A 463 -29.57 -1.80 -24.58
CA LEU A 463 -28.51 -1.89 -23.59
C LEU A 463 -27.43 -0.81 -23.80
N ALA A 464 -27.03 -0.54 -25.05
CA ALA A 464 -26.10 0.53 -25.36
C ALA A 464 -26.64 1.89 -24.91
N ALA A 465 -27.89 2.21 -25.22
CA ALA A 465 -28.53 3.46 -24.81
C ALA A 465 -28.57 3.62 -23.28
N VAL A 466 -28.86 2.53 -22.55
CA VAL A 466 -28.81 2.55 -21.08
C VAL A 466 -27.40 2.76 -20.56
N VAL A 467 -26.41 2.05 -21.10
CA VAL A 467 -25.02 2.14 -20.64
C VAL A 467 -24.42 3.52 -20.94
N ASP A 468 -24.76 4.13 -22.08
CA ASP A 468 -24.36 5.51 -22.40
C ASP A 468 -24.95 6.52 -21.40
N GLY A 469 -26.20 6.31 -20.97
CA GLY A 469 -26.80 7.11 -19.89
C GLY A 469 -26.08 6.92 -18.54
N VAL A 470 -25.63 5.70 -18.24
CA VAL A 470 -24.88 5.38 -17.01
C VAL A 470 -23.50 6.03 -17.01
N GLU A 471 -22.83 6.15 -18.16
CA GLU A 471 -21.54 6.85 -18.28
C GLU A 471 -21.64 8.30 -17.81
N VAL A 472 -22.72 9.00 -18.19
CA VAL A 472 -22.98 10.38 -17.78
C VAL A 472 -23.44 10.47 -16.32
N ALA A 473 -24.31 9.56 -15.87
CA ALA A 473 -24.87 9.60 -14.53
C ALA A 473 -23.90 9.16 -13.43
N GLY A 474 -22.98 8.23 -13.75
CA GLY A 474 -22.05 7.59 -12.82
C GLY A 474 -22.69 6.55 -11.90
N TRP A 475 -23.94 6.16 -12.16
CA TRP A 475 -24.68 5.15 -11.40
C TRP A 475 -25.70 4.45 -12.29
N ALA A 476 -26.11 3.24 -11.90
CA ALA A 476 -27.15 2.49 -12.59
C ALA A 476 -28.14 1.88 -11.61
N LEU A 477 -29.43 2.01 -11.92
CA LEU A 477 -30.49 1.23 -11.29
C LEU A 477 -30.91 0.12 -12.24
N VAL A 478 -31.09 -1.08 -11.69
CA VAL A 478 -31.72 -2.20 -12.39
C VAL A 478 -32.89 -2.68 -11.56
N ASP A 479 -34.08 -2.68 -12.17
CA ASP A 479 -35.33 -3.07 -11.52
C ASP A 479 -35.90 -4.34 -12.15
N GLN A 480 -35.72 -5.46 -11.44
CA GLN A 480 -36.33 -6.75 -11.74
C GLN A 480 -35.89 -7.38 -13.08
N GLU A 481 -34.71 -7.05 -13.58
CA GLU A 481 -34.16 -7.63 -14.82
C GLU A 481 -33.35 -8.91 -14.59
N LEU A 482 -32.71 -9.05 -13.43
CA LEU A 482 -31.97 -10.26 -13.07
C LEU A 482 -32.90 -11.33 -12.49
N GLN A 483 -33.82 -10.90 -11.63
CA GLN A 483 -34.79 -11.75 -10.95
C GLN A 483 -36.03 -10.90 -10.60
N ASP A 484 -37.22 -11.48 -10.73
CA ASP A 484 -38.45 -10.82 -10.31
C ASP A 484 -38.42 -10.49 -8.81
N GLY A 485 -38.89 -9.30 -8.45
CA GLY A 485 -38.83 -8.79 -7.09
C GLY A 485 -37.46 -8.33 -6.59
N LEU A 486 -36.40 -8.33 -7.43
CA LEU A 486 -35.08 -7.81 -7.08
C LEU A 486 -34.83 -6.43 -7.70
N ARG A 487 -34.41 -5.46 -6.89
CA ARG A 487 -33.92 -4.15 -7.35
C ARG A 487 -32.50 -3.92 -6.84
N SER A 488 -31.66 -3.29 -7.67
CA SER A 488 -30.29 -2.97 -7.29
C SER A 488 -29.84 -1.62 -7.84
N LEU A 489 -29.09 -0.88 -7.03
CA LEU A 489 -28.50 0.42 -7.38
C LEU A 489 -26.99 0.34 -7.18
N ALA A 490 -26.22 0.75 -8.19
CA ALA A 490 -24.76 0.69 -8.18
C ALA A 490 -24.09 2.02 -8.55
N VAL A 491 -22.89 2.23 -8.02
CA VAL A 491 -21.99 3.34 -8.32
C VAL A 491 -20.60 2.79 -8.64
N GLY A 492 -19.89 3.41 -9.58
CA GLY A 492 -18.56 2.97 -10.02
C GLY A 492 -17.47 3.46 -9.09
N VAL A 493 -16.50 2.59 -8.80
CA VAL A 493 -15.28 2.91 -8.04
C VAL A 493 -14.16 3.15 -9.03
N ARG A 494 -13.52 4.31 -8.93
CA ARG A 494 -12.45 4.74 -9.83
C ARG A 494 -11.08 4.60 -9.17
N ASP A 495 -10.08 4.30 -9.98
CA ASP A 495 -8.68 4.42 -9.57
C ASP A 495 -8.16 5.85 -9.76
N ARG A 496 -6.87 6.06 -9.47
CA ARG A 496 -6.20 7.37 -9.62
C ARG A 496 -6.14 7.89 -11.06
N SER A 497 -6.30 7.02 -12.06
CA SER A 497 -6.37 7.42 -13.48
C SER A 497 -7.77 7.87 -13.89
N GLY A 498 -8.77 7.65 -13.03
CA GLY A 498 -10.18 7.91 -13.31
C GLY A 498 -10.92 6.73 -13.95
N ALA A 499 -10.22 5.64 -14.25
CA ALA A 499 -10.79 4.42 -14.80
C ALA A 499 -11.66 3.72 -13.75
N VAL A 500 -12.83 3.19 -14.17
CA VAL A 500 -13.71 2.42 -13.28
C VAL A 500 -13.17 1.01 -13.13
N VAL A 501 -12.72 0.66 -11.93
CA VAL A 501 -12.05 -0.62 -11.64
C VAL A 501 -12.96 -1.61 -10.90
N ALA A 502 -14.02 -1.11 -10.26
CA ALA A 502 -15.05 -1.90 -9.60
C ALA A 502 -16.37 -1.15 -9.55
N ALA A 503 -17.42 -1.80 -9.07
CA ALA A 503 -18.68 -1.15 -8.75
C ALA A 503 -19.18 -1.63 -7.38
N VAL A 504 -19.77 -0.71 -6.61
CA VAL A 504 -20.45 -1.01 -5.34
C VAL A 504 -21.95 -0.92 -5.56
N ASN A 505 -22.70 -1.90 -5.07
CA ASN A 505 -24.15 -1.84 -5.09
C ASN A 505 -24.79 -2.06 -3.73
N THR A 506 -26.06 -1.70 -3.69
CA THR A 506 -27.03 -2.20 -2.71
C THR A 506 -28.12 -2.99 -3.45
N ALA A 507 -28.49 -4.13 -2.88
CA ALA A 507 -29.53 -5.00 -3.42
C ALA A 507 -30.68 -5.12 -2.41
N LEU A 508 -31.90 -4.92 -2.87
CA LEU A 508 -33.11 -4.93 -2.06
C LEU A 508 -34.24 -5.68 -2.75
N HIS A 509 -35.18 -6.18 -1.96
CA HIS A 509 -36.44 -6.67 -2.48
C HIS A 509 -37.34 -5.50 -2.84
N VAL A 510 -38.07 -5.62 -3.95
CA VAL A 510 -39.02 -4.62 -4.40
C VAL A 510 -40.15 -4.52 -3.37
N GLY A 511 -40.29 -3.34 -2.78
CA GLY A 511 -41.37 -2.97 -1.89
C GLY A 511 -42.49 -2.22 -2.63
N ARG A 512 -43.17 -1.34 -1.90
CA ARG A 512 -44.17 -0.41 -2.47
C ARG A 512 -43.53 0.82 -3.11
N ASP A 513 -42.27 1.09 -2.80
CA ASP A 513 -41.55 2.29 -3.21
C ASP A 513 -41.25 2.28 -4.72
N ALA A 514 -41.39 3.45 -5.34
CA ALA A 514 -41.01 3.65 -6.74
C ALA A 514 -39.48 3.52 -6.93
N PRO A 515 -39.01 3.17 -8.15
CA PRO A 515 -37.58 3.14 -8.48
C PRO A 515 -36.84 4.42 -8.07
N GLU A 516 -37.44 5.58 -8.32
CA GLU A 516 -36.87 6.92 -8.07
C GLU A 516 -36.70 7.20 -6.58
N GLU A 517 -37.64 6.73 -5.75
CA GLU A 517 -37.56 6.85 -4.29
C GLU A 517 -36.40 6.02 -3.72
N SER A 518 -36.15 4.85 -4.33
CA SER A 518 -35.00 4.01 -3.97
C SER A 518 -33.69 4.74 -4.29
N VAL A 519 -33.62 5.43 -5.44
CA VAL A 519 -32.46 6.24 -5.83
C VAL A 519 -32.24 7.40 -4.87
N ALA A 520 -33.28 8.20 -4.60
CA ALA A 520 -33.19 9.36 -3.70
C ALA A 520 -32.71 8.96 -2.29
N ARG A 521 -33.14 7.80 -1.79
CA ARG A 521 -32.77 7.29 -0.47
C ARG A 521 -31.36 6.71 -0.41
N LEU A 522 -30.94 5.95 -1.42
CA LEU A 522 -29.73 5.10 -1.35
C LEU A 522 -28.51 5.71 -2.03
N LEU A 523 -28.71 6.51 -3.09
CA LEU A 523 -27.60 7.05 -3.89
C LEU A 523 -26.64 7.94 -3.08
N PRO A 524 -27.09 8.84 -2.17
CA PRO A 524 -26.18 9.67 -1.40
C PRO A 524 -25.22 8.85 -0.53
N ALA A 525 -25.72 7.82 0.16
CA ALA A 525 -24.91 6.94 1.01
C ALA A 525 -23.93 6.09 0.18
N LEU A 526 -24.39 5.55 -0.97
CA LEU A 526 -23.52 4.83 -1.90
C LEU A 526 -22.37 5.70 -2.42
N ARG A 527 -22.67 6.94 -2.85
CA ARG A 527 -21.65 7.87 -3.34
C ARG A 527 -20.63 8.23 -2.28
N GLU A 528 -21.07 8.47 -1.05
CA GLU A 528 -20.15 8.75 0.06
C GLU A 528 -19.26 7.55 0.40
N ALA A 529 -19.81 6.33 0.41
CA ALA A 529 -19.02 5.11 0.62
C ALA A 529 -17.98 4.92 -0.50
N VAL A 530 -18.38 5.07 -1.76
CA VAL A 530 -17.47 5.00 -2.91
C VAL A 530 -16.38 6.05 -2.81
N ARG A 531 -16.71 7.31 -2.49
CA ARG A 531 -15.73 8.39 -2.34
C ARG A 531 -14.66 8.07 -1.29
N ARG A 532 -15.05 7.42 -0.18
CA ARG A 532 -14.10 6.98 0.87
C ARG A 532 -13.21 5.83 0.38
N ILE A 533 -13.79 4.87 -0.33
CA ILE A 533 -13.05 3.78 -0.95
C ILE A 533 -12.03 4.35 -1.95
N GLU A 534 -12.45 5.24 -2.85
CA GLU A 534 -11.57 5.88 -3.84
C GLU A 534 -10.45 6.69 -3.18
N ALA A 535 -10.73 7.39 -2.07
CA ALA A 535 -9.70 8.11 -1.33
C ALA A 535 -8.64 7.16 -0.73
N ASP A 536 -9.06 6.04 -0.14
CA ASP A 536 -8.14 5.04 0.38
C ASP A 536 -7.36 4.32 -0.75
N LEU A 537 -8.01 4.04 -1.88
CA LEU A 537 -7.35 3.46 -3.05
C LEU A 537 -6.30 4.39 -3.65
N ALA A 538 -6.60 5.69 -3.75
CA ALA A 538 -5.66 6.67 -4.27
C ALA A 538 -4.37 6.73 -3.42
N VAL A 539 -4.49 6.55 -2.10
CA VAL A 539 -3.33 6.49 -1.21
C VAL A 539 -2.60 5.16 -1.32
N ALA A 540 -3.33 4.03 -1.25
CA ALA A 540 -2.73 2.69 -1.23
C ALA A 540 -1.98 2.35 -2.53
N PHE A 541 -2.48 2.86 -3.66
CA PHE A 541 -1.93 2.59 -4.99
C PHE A 541 -1.28 3.82 -5.64
N ASP A 542 -0.82 4.78 -4.83
CA ASP A 542 -0.03 5.93 -5.29
C ASP A 542 1.28 5.47 -5.94
N GLN A 543 1.98 4.54 -5.29
CA GLN A 543 3.28 4.01 -5.67
C GLN A 543 3.25 2.50 -6.00
N ALA A 544 2.06 1.90 -6.07
CA ALA A 544 1.87 0.46 -6.29
C ALA A 544 0.82 0.20 -7.38
N GLN A 545 0.84 -1.01 -7.96
CA GLN A 545 -0.18 -1.44 -8.90
C GLN A 545 -1.43 -1.94 -8.16
N LEU A 546 -2.61 -1.57 -8.65
CA LEU A 546 -3.90 -2.01 -8.11
C LEU A 546 -4.05 -3.54 -8.23
N VAL A 547 -4.25 -4.21 -7.10
CA VAL A 547 -4.54 -5.64 -7.05
C VAL A 547 -6.05 -5.87 -6.94
N VAL A 548 -6.66 -6.17 -8.09
CA VAL A 548 -8.07 -6.53 -8.22
C VAL A 548 -8.18 -8.06 -8.13
N GLN A 549 -8.23 -8.61 -6.91
CA GLN A 549 -8.40 -10.05 -6.68
C GLN A 549 -9.79 -10.38 -6.17
#